data_AF-A0A524EXE0-F1
#
_entry.id   AF-A0A524EXE0-F1
#
_cell.length_a   1.000
_cell.length_b   1.000
_cell.length_c   1.000
_cell.angle_alpha   90.00
_cell.angle_beta   90.00
_cell.angle_gamma   90.00
#
_symmetry.space_group_name_H-M   'P 1'
#
loop_
_entity.id
_entity.type
_entity.pdbx_description
1 polymer ?
#
loop_
_entity_poly.entity_id
_entity_poly.type
_entity_poly.pdbx_seq_one_letter_code
_entity_poly.pdbx_strand_id
1 'polypeptide(L)'
;MNFKEKFIPVQINQELCLHCERCVKACRAEAIYFEHSIRKVDYAKCKACLNCVLVCPRNAIEVTSVNIPEQVISIKVDHELCNMCGMCLEDSGKFCPKNLFYLGKVHKGDKEVTGVRYKFKEISKCQGCLKCELLCPEGAIKPILYKS
;
A
#
# COMPACT_ATOMS: atom_id res chain seq x y z
N MET A 1 -12.30 -14.06 -21.57
CA MET A 1 -12.91 -12.87 -20.96
C MET A 1 -13.66 -13.30 -19.72
N ASN A 2 -13.30 -12.81 -18.54
CA ASN A 2 -14.25 -12.62 -17.45
C ASN A 2 -13.68 -11.62 -16.43
N PHE A 3 -14.17 -10.38 -16.63
CA PHE A 3 -14.32 -9.25 -15.73
C PHE A 3 -13.53 -9.28 -14.42
N LYS A 4 -12.43 -8.51 -14.37
CA LYS A 4 -11.90 -7.94 -13.12
C LYS A 4 -12.98 -7.01 -12.56
N GLU A 5 -13.70 -7.45 -11.53
CA GLU A 5 -14.69 -6.61 -10.88
C GLU A 5 -13.98 -5.57 -9.99
N LYS A 6 -14.34 -4.31 -10.26
CA LYS A 6 -13.69 -3.09 -9.81
C LYS A 6 -13.82 -2.93 -8.29
N PHE A 7 -12.69 -2.83 -7.59
CA PHE A 7 -12.67 -2.25 -6.25
C PHE A 7 -12.90 -0.75 -6.37
N ILE A 8 -14.01 -0.27 -5.80
CA ILE A 8 -14.39 1.13 -5.74
C ILE A 8 -14.33 1.55 -4.26
N PRO A 9 -13.21 2.10 -3.76
CA PRO A 9 -13.15 2.56 -2.38
C PRO A 9 -14.08 3.76 -2.18
N VAL A 10 -14.77 3.76 -1.04
CA VAL A 10 -15.59 4.89 -0.57
C VAL A 10 -14.79 5.69 0.45
N GLN A 11 -14.71 7.02 0.26
CA GLN A 11 -14.10 7.93 1.24
C GLN A 11 -15.18 8.67 1.99
N ILE A 12 -14.93 8.97 3.28
CA ILE A 12 -15.85 9.70 4.14
C ILE A 12 -15.25 11.08 4.46
N ASN A 13 -15.87 12.14 3.96
CA ASN A 13 -15.59 13.52 4.34
C ASN A 13 -16.10 13.75 5.76
N GLN A 14 -15.18 13.95 6.70
CA GLN A 14 -15.50 14.11 8.12
C GLN A 14 -16.16 15.44 8.44
N GLU A 15 -15.85 16.50 7.68
CA GLU A 15 -16.44 17.84 7.86
C GLU A 15 -17.92 17.86 7.47
N LEU A 16 -18.31 17.03 6.49
CA LEU A 16 -19.71 16.88 6.06
C LEU A 16 -20.47 15.82 6.88
N CYS A 17 -19.78 15.03 7.69
CA CYS A 17 -20.37 13.93 8.43
C CYS A 17 -21.14 14.43 9.66
N LEU A 18 -22.42 14.09 9.76
CA LEU A 18 -23.28 14.44 10.91
C LEU A 18 -23.33 13.35 11.99
N HIS A 19 -22.48 12.32 11.91
CA HIS A 19 -22.49 11.17 12.82
C HIS A 19 -23.85 10.43 12.94
N CYS A 20 -24.76 10.57 11.97
CA CYS A 20 -26.12 10.02 12.01
C CYS A 20 -26.25 8.48 11.87
N GLU A 21 -25.13 7.77 11.75
CA GLU A 21 -25.02 6.31 11.71
C GLU A 21 -25.74 5.55 10.59
N ARG A 22 -26.40 6.24 9.66
CA ARG A 22 -27.10 5.60 8.52
C ARG A 22 -26.19 4.71 7.69
N CYS A 23 -24.94 5.14 7.46
CA CYS A 23 -23.95 4.38 6.72
C CYS A 23 -23.54 3.08 7.42
N VAL A 24 -23.51 3.04 8.75
CA VAL A 24 -23.23 1.84 9.54
C VAL A 24 -24.39 0.85 9.39
N LYS A 25 -25.62 1.33 9.61
CA LYS A 25 -26.83 0.50 9.50
C LYS A 25 -27.03 -0.08 8.09
N ALA A 26 -26.63 0.66 7.07
CA ALA A 26 -26.70 0.20 5.68
C ALA A 26 -25.56 -0.75 5.30
N CYS A 27 -24.46 -0.78 6.04
CA CYS A 27 -23.30 -1.62 5.75
C CYS A 27 -23.49 -3.03 6.32
N ARG A 28 -24.07 -3.94 5.51
CA ARG A 28 -24.25 -5.36 5.89
C ARG A 28 -22.96 -6.11 6.20
N ALA A 29 -21.82 -5.60 5.75
CA ALA A 29 -20.50 -6.18 6.01
C ALA A 29 -19.81 -5.60 7.25
N GLU A 30 -20.46 -4.67 7.96
CA GLU A 30 -19.93 -4.02 9.16
C GLU A 30 -18.55 -3.39 8.94
N ALA A 31 -18.33 -2.89 7.73
CA ALA A 31 -17.07 -2.28 7.32
C ALA A 31 -16.93 -0.83 7.81
N ILE A 32 -18.00 -0.16 8.22
CA ILE A 32 -17.96 1.24 8.65
C ILE A 32 -18.06 1.29 10.17
N TYR A 33 -17.05 1.89 10.81
CA TYR A 33 -16.95 1.97 12.26
C TYR A 33 -16.55 3.37 12.74
N PHE A 34 -16.50 3.53 14.06
CA PHE A 34 -16.17 4.78 14.72
C PHE A 34 -14.90 4.63 15.54
N GLU A 35 -13.98 5.57 15.39
CA GLU A 35 -12.75 5.60 16.16
C GLU A 35 -12.37 7.07 16.43
N HIS A 36 -12.27 7.46 17.70
CA HIS A 36 -11.89 8.82 18.13
C HIS A 36 -12.68 9.94 17.42
N SER A 37 -14.00 9.82 17.37
CA SER A 37 -14.88 10.80 16.70
C SER A 37 -14.80 10.84 15.17
N ILE A 38 -14.04 9.93 14.56
CA ILE A 38 -13.83 9.86 13.11
C ILE A 38 -14.49 8.60 12.55
N ARG A 39 -15.22 8.76 11.44
CA ARG A 39 -15.79 7.64 10.67
C ARG A 39 -14.70 7.01 9.81
N LYS A 40 -14.45 5.71 10.03
CA LYS A 40 -13.48 4.92 9.25
C LYS A 40 -14.15 3.77 8.51
N VAL A 41 -13.48 3.29 7.47
CA VAL A 41 -13.90 2.16 6.66
C VAL A 41 -12.82 1.09 6.71
N ASP A 42 -13.18 -0.09 7.19
CA ASP A 42 -12.42 -1.32 7.07
C ASP A 42 -12.58 -1.87 5.64
N TYR A 43 -11.59 -1.59 4.80
CA TYR A 43 -11.61 -2.00 3.41
C TYR A 43 -11.48 -3.51 3.22
N ALA A 44 -10.98 -4.26 4.21
CA ALA A 44 -10.93 -5.72 4.14
C ALA A 44 -12.33 -6.34 4.27
N LYS A 45 -13.25 -5.67 4.97
CA LYS A 45 -14.66 -6.09 5.09
C LYS A 45 -15.56 -5.53 3.99
N CYS A 46 -15.20 -4.38 3.42
CA CYS A 46 -16.03 -3.68 2.43
C CYS A 46 -16.31 -4.55 1.20
N LYS A 47 -17.60 -4.74 0.88
CA LYS A 47 -18.06 -5.51 -0.30
C LYS A 47 -18.35 -4.62 -1.52
N ALA A 48 -17.92 -3.36 -1.51
CA ALA A 48 -18.15 -2.39 -2.58
C ALA A 48 -19.62 -2.26 -3.04
N CYS A 49 -20.59 -2.51 -2.15
CA CYS A 49 -22.02 -2.48 -2.48
C CYS A 49 -22.61 -1.05 -2.61
N LEU A 50 -21.84 -0.02 -2.25
CA LEU A 50 -22.20 1.40 -2.34
C LEU A 50 -23.44 1.86 -1.56
N ASN A 51 -24.06 0.98 -0.77
CA ASN A 51 -25.22 1.34 0.06
C ASN A 51 -24.94 2.51 1.01
N CYS A 52 -23.71 2.62 1.54
CA CYS A 52 -23.31 3.72 2.41
C CYS A 52 -23.33 5.09 1.71
N VAL A 53 -23.00 5.14 0.41
CA VAL A 53 -23.07 6.34 -0.42
C VAL A 53 -24.52 6.74 -0.60
N LEU A 54 -25.39 5.78 -0.97
CA LEU A 54 -26.81 6.02 -1.24
C LEU A 54 -27.58 6.55 -0.03
N VAL A 55 -27.26 6.08 1.18
CA VAL A 55 -27.99 6.48 2.40
C VAL A 55 -27.45 7.75 3.06
N CYS A 56 -26.34 8.31 2.57
CA CYS A 56 -25.72 9.48 3.19
C CYS A 56 -26.47 10.77 2.79
N PRO A 57 -27.20 11.43 3.71
CA PRO A 57 -28.03 12.60 3.36
C PRO A 57 -27.22 13.86 3.04
N ARG A 58 -25.91 13.85 3.35
CA ARG A 58 -25.00 14.98 3.16
C ARG A 58 -24.02 14.76 2.01
N ASN A 59 -24.14 13.64 1.29
CA ASN A 59 -23.12 13.19 0.34
C ASN A 59 -21.70 13.20 0.95
N ALA A 60 -21.60 12.97 2.26
CA ALA A 60 -20.32 12.93 2.95
C ALA A 60 -19.55 11.64 2.63
N ILE A 61 -20.15 10.69 1.94
CA ILE A 61 -19.52 9.44 1.50
C ILE A 61 -19.55 9.41 -0.01
N GLU A 62 -18.39 9.42 -0.64
CA GLU A 62 -18.27 9.42 -2.09
C GLU A 62 -17.47 8.21 -2.56
N VAL A 63 -17.85 7.71 -3.73
CA VAL A 63 -17.00 6.80 -4.49
C VAL A 63 -15.78 7.59 -4.93
N THR A 64 -14.63 7.20 -4.42
CA THR A 64 -13.37 7.76 -4.92
C THR A 64 -12.74 6.71 -5.82
N SER A 65 -12.36 7.12 -7.02
CA SER A 65 -11.35 6.41 -7.80
C SER A 65 -10.01 6.60 -7.09
N VAL A 66 -9.82 5.96 -5.93
CA VAL A 66 -8.49 5.91 -5.34
C VAL A 66 -7.73 4.94 -6.22
N ASN A 67 -6.99 5.49 -7.19
CA ASN A 67 -5.76 4.85 -7.62
C ASN A 67 -4.88 4.79 -6.35
N ILE A 68 -5.05 3.74 -5.55
CA ILE A 68 -3.96 3.27 -4.71
C ILE A 68 -3.17 2.39 -5.68
N PRO A 69 -2.13 2.90 -6.37
CA PRO A 69 -1.21 2.00 -7.04
C PRO A 69 -0.73 1.05 -5.95
N GLU A 70 -0.92 -0.24 -6.17
CA GLU A 70 -0.42 -1.36 -5.36
C GLU A 70 0.43 -0.92 -4.16
N GLN A 71 -0.16 -0.82 -2.96
CA GLN A 71 0.59 -0.29 -1.82
C GLN A 71 1.75 -1.24 -1.51
N VAL A 72 2.98 -0.77 -1.72
CA VAL A 72 4.19 -1.47 -1.33
C VAL A 72 4.24 -1.48 0.20
N ILE A 73 4.09 -2.67 0.80
CA ILE A 73 4.13 -2.85 2.26
C ILE A 73 5.52 -3.26 2.75
N SER A 74 6.34 -3.82 1.87
CA SER A 74 7.74 -4.17 2.15
C SER A 74 8.50 -4.36 0.82
N ILE A 75 9.82 -4.39 0.89
CA ILE A 75 10.69 -4.78 -0.22
C ILE A 75 11.48 -6.02 0.22
N LYS A 76 11.38 -7.10 -0.55
CA LYS A 76 12.23 -8.29 -0.41
C LYS A 76 13.46 -8.14 -1.31
N VAL A 77 14.63 -8.40 -0.76
CA VAL A 77 15.87 -8.54 -1.54
C VAL A 77 16.28 -10.00 -1.47
N ASP A 78 16.38 -10.64 -2.62
CA ASP A 78 16.90 -12.00 -2.77
C ASP A 78 18.42 -11.95 -2.86
N HIS A 79 19.10 -12.41 -1.81
CA HIS A 79 20.56 -12.37 -1.73
C HIS A 79 21.25 -13.48 -2.52
N GLU A 80 20.52 -14.49 -2.98
CA GLU A 80 21.06 -15.48 -3.91
C GLU A 80 21.17 -14.89 -5.31
N LEU A 81 20.14 -14.15 -5.75
CA LEU A 81 20.13 -13.44 -7.03
C LEU A 81 20.95 -12.14 -7.02
N CYS A 82 21.06 -11.46 -5.87
CA CYS A 82 21.80 -10.20 -5.79
C CYS A 82 23.31 -10.42 -6.01
N ASN A 83 23.85 -9.79 -7.06
CA ASN A 83 25.28 -9.78 -7.40
C ASN A 83 26.05 -8.56 -6.86
N MET A 84 25.42 -7.72 -6.03
CA MET A 84 26.03 -6.51 -5.46
C MET A 84 26.46 -5.44 -6.49
N CYS A 85 25.74 -5.27 -7.60
CA CYS A 85 26.01 -4.22 -8.60
C CYS A 85 25.92 -2.77 -8.08
N GLY A 86 25.32 -2.53 -6.91
CA GLY A 86 25.30 -1.23 -6.25
C GLY A 86 24.29 -0.21 -6.81
N MET A 87 23.57 -0.50 -7.89
CA MET A 87 22.61 0.43 -8.50
C MET A 87 21.53 0.93 -7.54
N CYS A 88 21.11 0.11 -6.58
CA CYS A 88 20.10 0.50 -5.59
C CYS A 88 20.61 1.43 -4.48
N LEU A 89 21.93 1.54 -4.32
CA LEU A 89 22.60 2.31 -3.28
C LEU A 89 23.00 3.71 -3.75
N GLU A 90 22.83 4.00 -5.04
CA GLU A 90 23.10 5.32 -5.59
C GLU A 90 22.18 6.38 -4.97
N ASP A 91 22.68 7.59 -4.81
CA ASP A 91 22.04 8.68 -4.09
C ASP A 91 21.36 9.71 -5.00
N SER A 92 21.53 9.60 -6.32
CA SER A 92 20.92 10.52 -7.30
C SER A 92 19.39 10.34 -7.43
N GLY A 93 18.82 9.34 -6.76
CA GLY A 93 17.38 9.09 -6.69
C GLY A 93 16.80 8.48 -7.97
N LYS A 94 17.67 8.05 -8.91
CA LYS A 94 17.28 7.36 -10.14
C LYS A 94 16.67 6.00 -9.82
N PHE A 95 17.28 5.23 -8.92
CA PHE A 95 16.82 3.91 -8.50
C PHE A 95 15.72 4.00 -7.45
N CYS A 96 15.97 4.75 -6.37
CA CYS A 96 15.01 4.99 -5.31
C CYS A 96 14.99 6.48 -5.00
N PRO A 97 13.94 7.25 -5.37
CA PRO A 97 13.86 8.69 -5.08
C PRO A 97 13.90 9.07 -3.59
N LYS A 98 13.89 8.06 -2.71
CA LYS A 98 13.83 8.17 -1.25
C LYS A 98 15.04 7.52 -0.58
N ASN A 99 16.00 7.00 -1.35
CA ASN A 99 17.25 6.40 -0.87
C ASN A 99 17.02 5.42 0.31
N LEU A 100 16.07 4.49 0.09
CA LEU A 100 15.62 3.53 1.10
C LEU A 100 16.44 2.23 1.11
N PHE A 101 17.50 2.14 0.33
CA PHE A 101 18.42 1.00 0.34
C PHE A 101 19.73 1.39 1.03
N TYR A 102 20.36 0.42 1.69
CA TYR A 102 21.62 0.62 2.42
C TYR A 102 22.41 -0.68 2.51
N LEU A 103 23.70 -0.62 2.84
CA LEU A 103 24.51 -1.81 3.13
C LEU A 103 24.34 -2.24 4.59
N GLY A 104 24.18 -3.54 4.81
CA GLY A 104 24.17 -4.13 6.15
C GLY A 104 24.46 -5.62 6.12
N LYS A 105 24.35 -6.27 7.28
CA LYS A 105 24.52 -7.71 7.40
C LYS A 105 23.30 -8.45 6.84
N VAL A 106 23.53 -9.43 5.99
CA VAL A 106 22.52 -10.31 5.38
C VAL A 106 23.03 -11.74 5.35
N HIS A 107 22.14 -12.71 5.12
CA HIS A 107 22.51 -14.10 4.93
C HIS A 107 22.48 -14.47 3.44
N LYS A 108 23.52 -15.15 2.98
CA LYS A 108 23.60 -15.81 1.67
C LYS A 108 24.02 -17.26 1.90
N GLY A 109 23.11 -18.20 1.67
CA GLY A 109 23.17 -19.54 2.27
C GLY A 109 23.36 -19.46 3.79
N ASP A 110 24.33 -20.21 4.30
CA ASP A 110 24.65 -20.26 5.75
C ASP A 110 25.62 -19.16 6.22
N LYS A 111 26.05 -18.26 5.33
CA LYS A 111 27.07 -17.24 5.63
C LYS A 111 26.44 -15.87 5.87
N GLU A 112 26.85 -15.21 6.96
CA GLU A 112 26.60 -13.78 7.14
C GLU A 112 27.59 -12.99 6.29
N VAL A 113 27.08 -12.17 5.38
CA VAL A 113 27.85 -11.33 4.48
C VAL A 113 27.32 -9.91 4.47
N THR A 114 28.11 -8.96 3.98
CA THR A 114 27.62 -7.62 3.67
C THR A 114 26.74 -7.67 2.43
N GLY A 115 25.54 -7.10 2.51
CA GLY A 115 24.61 -7.03 1.40
C GLY A 115 23.65 -5.86 1.47
N VAL A 116 22.83 -5.72 0.43
CA VAL A 116 21.82 -4.66 0.32
C VAL A 116 20.66 -4.93 1.28
N ARG A 117 20.21 -3.92 2.00
CA ARG A 117 19.01 -3.97 2.84
C ARG A 117 18.07 -2.84 2.50
N TYR A 118 16.79 -3.04 2.80
CA TYR A 118 15.75 -2.03 2.67
C TYR A 118 15.42 -1.43 4.05
N LYS A 119 15.29 -0.10 4.11
CA LYS A 119 14.93 0.65 5.33
C LYS A 119 13.45 0.49 5.63
N PHE A 120 13.06 -0.68 6.14
CA PHE A 120 11.67 -0.99 6.46
C PHE A 120 11.01 0.04 7.41
N LYS A 121 11.75 0.56 8.39
CA LYS A 121 11.25 1.60 9.31
C LYS A 121 10.87 2.91 8.62
N GLU A 122 11.36 3.14 7.40
CA GLU A 122 11.09 4.32 6.59
C GLU A 122 10.15 4.02 5.41
N ILE A 123 9.43 2.89 5.44
CA ILE A 123 8.48 2.48 4.40
C ILE A 123 7.42 3.56 4.11
N SER A 124 7.03 4.37 5.09
CA SER A 124 6.12 5.51 4.91
C SER A 124 6.64 6.56 3.93
N LYS A 125 7.96 6.62 3.68
CA LYS A 125 8.58 7.49 2.68
C LYS A 125 8.49 6.90 1.27
N CYS A 126 8.27 5.60 1.13
CA CYS A 126 8.19 4.92 -0.16
C CYS A 126 7.04 5.47 -1.00
N GLN A 127 7.33 5.83 -2.25
CA GLN A 127 6.33 6.39 -3.17
C GLN A 127 5.56 5.33 -3.95
N GLY A 128 5.89 4.04 -3.80
CA GLY A 128 5.24 2.97 -4.55
C GLY A 128 5.51 3.00 -6.07
N CYS A 129 6.59 3.65 -6.52
CA CYS A 129 6.88 3.83 -7.95
C CYS A 129 7.39 2.57 -8.69
N LEU A 130 7.62 1.46 -7.97
CA LEU A 130 8.10 0.16 -8.48
C LEU A 130 9.42 0.17 -9.27
N LYS A 131 10.13 1.31 -9.31
CA LYS A 131 11.46 1.42 -9.93
C LYS A 131 12.45 0.39 -9.40
N CYS A 132 12.34 0.02 -8.12
CA CYS A 132 13.23 -0.96 -7.51
C CYS A 132 13.08 -2.37 -8.12
N GLU A 133 11.89 -2.74 -8.59
CA GLU A 133 11.68 -3.98 -9.34
C GLU A 133 12.15 -3.83 -10.79
N LEU A 134 11.78 -2.71 -11.43
CA LEU A 134 12.03 -2.48 -12.85
C LEU A 134 13.51 -2.28 -13.19
N LEU A 135 14.28 -1.67 -12.28
CA LEU A 135 15.68 -1.29 -12.50
C LEU A 135 16.68 -2.29 -11.92
N CYS A 136 16.24 -3.31 -11.17
CA CYS A 136 17.14 -4.33 -10.64
C CYS A 136 17.53 -5.29 -11.78
N PRO A 137 18.79 -5.31 -12.25
CA PRO A 137 19.19 -6.12 -13.41
C PRO A 137 19.06 -7.63 -13.14
N GLU A 138 19.27 -8.04 -11.89
CA GLU A 138 19.18 -9.44 -11.47
C GLU A 138 17.75 -9.87 -11.11
N GLY A 139 16.79 -8.95 -11.13
CA GLY A 139 15.43 -9.22 -10.62
C GLY A 139 15.38 -9.57 -9.12
N ALA A 140 16.46 -9.33 -8.39
CA ALA A 140 16.63 -9.69 -6.98
C ALA A 140 15.76 -8.86 -6.02
N ILE A 141 15.27 -7.70 -6.45
CA ILE A 141 14.48 -6.79 -5.60
C ILE A 141 13.01 -6.88 -6.00
N LYS A 142 12.17 -7.37 -5.08
CA LYS A 142 10.74 -7.57 -5.29
C LYS A 142 9.92 -6.81 -4.25
N PRO A 143 9.06 -5.87 -4.67
CA PRO A 143 8.11 -5.25 -3.77
C PRO A 143 7.07 -6.28 -3.34
N ILE A 144 6.83 -6.32 -2.03
CA ILE A 144 5.69 -7.03 -1.47
C ILE A 144 4.54 -6.03 -1.52
N LEU A 145 3.60 -6.33 -2.40
CA LEU A 145 2.41 -5.53 -2.62
C LEU A 145 1.29 -6.09 -1.74
N TYR A 146 0.53 -5.20 -1.12
CA TYR A 146 -0.76 -5.59 -0.58
C TYR A 146 -1.69 -5.91 -1.77
N LYS A 147 -1.98 -7.20 -1.96
CA LYS A 147 -2.98 -7.66 -2.94
C LYS A 147 -4.32 -7.67 -2.25
N SER A 148 -5.22 -6.78 -2.67
CA SER A 148 -6.65 -6.84 -2.35
C SER A 148 -7.30 -8.05 -2.98
#